data_AF-A0A9X0H4B9-F1
#
_entry.id   AF-A0A9X0H4B9-F1
#
_cell.length_a   1.000
_cell.length_b   1.000
_cell.length_c   1.000
_cell.angle_alpha   90.00
_cell.angle_beta   90.00
_cell.angle_gamma   90.00
#
_symmetry.space_group_name_H-M   'P 1'
#
loop_
_entity.id
_entity.type
_entity.pdbx_description
1 polymer ?
#
loop_
_entity_poly.entity_id
_entity_poly.type
_entity_poly.pdbx_seq_one_letter_code
_entity_poly.pdbx_strand_id
1 'polypeptide(L)'
;MVASGVVIDVSGQGANHAAQAFTAAAGNFGLIMFGLVLWAAGISSVIGASYTSMSFITVFSKRITERVRNLATVGFILITVVVYVMWGKPPAALLVFAGGFNGLILPLGLSIFMYVGWRRSDMMDGYHYPRWLLVLGVLTCLLSWYMAFKSAGAIFAFINAA
;
A
#
# COMPACT_ATOMS: atom_id res chain seq x y z
N MET A 1 12.41 32.75 1.82
CA MET A 1 12.32 33.47 0.52
C MET A 1 11.93 32.47 -0.56
N VAL A 2 10.66 32.44 -0.97
CA VAL A 2 10.17 31.68 -2.12
C VAL A 2 9.78 32.73 -3.16
N ALA A 3 10.57 32.86 -4.23
CA ALA A 3 10.52 34.00 -5.17
C ALA A 3 9.93 33.66 -6.54
N SER A 4 9.01 32.70 -6.63
CA SER A 4 8.21 32.50 -7.84
C SER A 4 6.81 32.02 -7.43
N GLY A 5 5.95 32.99 -7.11
CA GLY A 5 4.61 32.77 -6.58
C GLY A 5 3.70 32.06 -7.57
N VAL A 6 3.58 30.74 -7.44
CA VAL A 6 2.35 30.03 -7.78
C VAL A 6 1.62 29.78 -6.46
N VAL A 7 0.47 30.42 -6.31
CA VAL A 7 -0.43 30.17 -5.18
C VAL A 7 -1.03 28.79 -5.41
N ILE A 8 -0.51 27.79 -4.71
CA ILE A 8 -1.19 26.50 -4.55
C ILE A 8 -2.42 26.80 -3.70
N ASP A 9 -3.61 26.67 -4.30
CA ASP A 9 -4.85 26.90 -3.59
C ASP A 9 -5.04 25.80 -2.53
N VAL A 10 -4.89 26.18 -1.26
CA VAL A 10 -4.99 25.29 -0.10
C VAL A 10 -6.45 25.14 0.37
N SER A 11 -7.42 25.71 -0.37
CA SER A 11 -8.80 25.89 0.09
C SER A 11 -9.82 24.87 -0.46
N GLY A 12 -9.41 23.61 -0.68
CA GLY A 12 -10.36 22.56 -1.02
C GLY A 12 -9.89 21.17 -0.63
N GLN A 13 -10.70 20.44 0.13
CA GLN A 13 -10.49 19.04 0.54
C GLN A 13 -10.39 18.02 -0.63
N GLY A 14 -10.29 18.50 -1.88
CA GLY A 14 -10.09 17.72 -3.10
C GLY A 14 -9.01 18.30 -4.04
N ALA A 15 -8.22 19.28 -3.61
CA ALA A 15 -7.10 19.82 -4.37
C ALA A 15 -6.02 18.74 -4.49
N ASN A 16 -5.92 18.08 -5.65
CA ASN A 16 -4.87 17.11 -5.91
C ASN A 16 -3.54 17.86 -6.09
N HIS A 17 -2.86 18.16 -4.97
CA HIS A 17 -1.66 19.01 -4.93
C HIS A 17 -0.57 18.52 -5.91
N ALA A 18 -0.49 17.21 -6.14
CA ALA A 18 0.40 16.62 -7.13
C ALA A 18 0.01 17.05 -8.55
N ALA A 19 -1.27 16.93 -8.94
CA ALA A 19 -1.74 17.37 -10.25
C ALA A 19 -1.51 18.87 -10.49
N GLN A 20 -1.69 19.69 -9.45
CA GLN A 20 -1.44 21.13 -9.50
C GLN A 20 0.06 21.44 -9.66
N ALA A 21 0.95 20.71 -8.98
CA ALA A 21 2.39 20.84 -9.16
C ALA A 21 2.83 20.46 -10.59
N PHE A 22 2.28 19.39 -11.16
CA PHE A 22 2.55 18.99 -12.55
C PHE A 22 1.98 19.98 -13.56
N THR A 23 0.81 20.56 -13.29
CA THR A 23 0.19 21.59 -14.13
C THR A 23 0.96 22.92 -14.03
N ALA A 24 1.47 23.28 -12.86
CA ALA A 24 2.33 24.45 -12.68
C ALA A 24 3.68 24.31 -13.40
N ALA A 25 4.22 23.09 -13.49
CA ALA A 25 5.50 22.82 -14.14
C ALA A 25 5.41 22.70 -15.68
N ALA A 26 4.33 22.13 -16.22
CA ALA A 26 4.22 21.80 -17.66
C ALA A 26 2.85 22.08 -18.30
N GLY A 27 1.96 22.83 -17.63
CA GLY A 27 0.63 23.15 -18.13
C GLY A 27 -0.26 21.92 -18.35
N ASN A 28 -1.10 21.96 -19.38
CA ASN A 28 -2.05 20.89 -19.71
C ASN A 28 -1.35 19.54 -20.01
N PHE A 29 -0.14 19.58 -20.56
CA PHE A 29 0.65 18.37 -20.81
C PHE A 29 1.06 17.67 -19.50
N GLY A 30 1.41 18.44 -18.46
CA GLY A 30 1.74 17.92 -17.13
C GLY A 30 0.57 17.20 -16.47
N LEU A 31 -0.65 17.72 -16.64
CA LEU A 31 -1.87 17.08 -16.13
C LEU A 31 -2.12 15.72 -16.79
N ILE A 32 -1.99 15.63 -18.11
CA ILE A 32 -2.14 14.37 -18.87
C ILE A 32 -1.09 13.35 -18.45
N MET A 33 0.18 13.76 -18.33
CA MET A 33 1.25 12.87 -17.89
C MET A 33 1.04 12.36 -16.46
N PHE A 34 0.59 13.22 -15.55
CA PHE A 34 0.23 12.81 -14.18
C PHE A 34 -0.90 11.77 -14.17
N GLY A 35 -1.94 11.99 -14.98
CA GLY A 35 -3.03 11.03 -15.15
C GLY A 35 -2.55 9.67 -15.68
N LEU A 36 -1.65 9.68 -16.67
CA LEU A 36 -1.08 8.46 -17.25
C LEU A 36 -0.24 7.69 -16.23
N VAL A 37 0.58 8.39 -15.42
CA VAL A 37 1.38 7.79 -14.35
C VAL A 37 0.50 7.19 -13.27
N LEU A 38 -0.54 7.91 -12.80
CA LEU A 38 -1.48 7.36 -11.82
C LEU A 38 -2.24 6.15 -12.36
N TRP A 39 -2.61 6.16 -13.65
CA TRP A 39 -3.27 5.04 -14.29
C TRP A 39 -2.36 3.80 -14.36
N ALA A 40 -1.11 3.98 -14.80
CA ALA A 40 -0.11 2.92 -14.83
C ALA A 40 0.17 2.36 -13.43
N ALA A 41 0.37 3.23 -12.44
CA ALA A 41 0.60 2.84 -11.04
C ALA A 41 -0.58 2.04 -10.46
N GLY A 42 -1.82 2.46 -10.77
CA GLY A 42 -3.03 1.75 -10.35
C GLY A 42 -3.09 0.33 -10.91
N ILE A 43 -2.83 0.14 -12.21
CA ILE A 43 -2.83 -1.18 -12.86
C ILE A 43 -1.79 -2.10 -12.24
N SER A 44 -0.54 -1.63 -12.09
CA SER A 44 0.52 -2.43 -11.48
C SER A 44 0.19 -2.84 -10.04
N SER A 45 -0.43 -1.95 -9.26
CA SER A 45 -0.86 -2.24 -7.89
C SER A 45 -1.98 -3.28 -7.84
N VAL A 46 -3.00 -3.16 -8.68
CA VAL A 46 -4.13 -4.11 -8.74
C VAL A 46 -3.64 -5.50 -9.14
N ILE A 47 -2.74 -5.59 -10.11
CA ILE A 47 -2.13 -6.84 -10.55
C ILE A 47 -1.31 -7.46 -9.40
N GLY A 48 -0.44 -6.70 -8.75
CA GLY A 48 0.40 -7.19 -7.65
C GLY A 48 -0.41 -7.69 -6.43
N ALA A 49 -1.45 -6.95 -6.04
CA ALA A 49 -2.35 -7.35 -4.95
C ALA A 49 -3.11 -8.64 -5.29
N SER A 50 -3.61 -8.75 -6.53
CA SER A 50 -4.35 -9.93 -6.97
C SER A 50 -3.45 -11.18 -7.06
N TYR A 51 -2.21 -11.03 -7.53
CA TYR A 51 -1.23 -12.13 -7.52
C TYR A 51 -0.89 -12.62 -6.12
N THR A 52 -0.73 -11.69 -5.17
CA THR A 52 -0.46 -12.03 -3.76
C THR A 52 -1.63 -12.83 -3.17
N SER A 53 -2.87 -12.35 -3.34
CA SER A 53 -4.08 -13.04 -2.90
C SER A 53 -4.23 -14.43 -3.53
N MET A 54 -4.00 -14.54 -4.84
CA MET A 54 -4.08 -15.83 -5.54
C MET A 54 -2.98 -16.80 -5.12
N SER A 55 -1.78 -16.30 -4.80
CA SER A 55 -0.69 -17.14 -4.30
C SER A 55 -1.09 -17.81 -2.98
N PHE A 56 -1.74 -17.07 -2.06
CA PHE A 56 -2.29 -17.67 -0.83
C PHE A 56 -3.35 -18.74 -1.10
N ILE A 57 -4.24 -18.54 -2.06
CA ILE A 57 -5.26 -19.54 -2.44
C ILE A 57 -4.59 -20.81 -3.02
N THR A 58 -3.51 -20.67 -3.78
CA THR A 58 -2.78 -21.81 -4.36
C THR A 58 -2.04 -22.66 -3.33
N VAL A 59 -1.71 -22.10 -2.14
CA VAL A 59 -1.11 -22.86 -1.02
C VAL A 59 -2.09 -23.91 -0.46
N PHE A 60 -3.40 -23.59 -0.46
CA PHE A 60 -4.44 -24.51 0.01
C PHE A 60 -4.91 -25.52 -1.05
N SER A 61 -4.54 -25.34 -2.34
CA SER A 61 -4.91 -26.27 -3.41
C SER A 61 -3.79 -26.40 -4.46
N LYS A 62 -3.01 -27.48 -4.35
CA LYS A 62 -1.90 -27.87 -5.26
C LYS A 62 -2.31 -28.16 -6.73
N ARG A 63 -3.57 -27.96 -7.12
CA ARG A 63 -4.13 -28.33 -8.44
C ARG A 63 -4.30 -27.16 -9.42
N ILE A 64 -3.74 -25.98 -9.15
CA ILE A 64 -3.98 -24.80 -9.99
C ILE A 64 -2.87 -24.60 -11.03
N THR A 65 -3.19 -24.92 -12.28
CA THR A 65 -2.41 -24.59 -13.50
C THR A 65 -2.30 -23.07 -13.69
N GLU A 66 -1.22 -22.56 -14.30
CA GLU A 66 -0.99 -21.12 -14.52
C GLU A 66 -2.16 -20.39 -15.19
N ARG A 67 -2.87 -21.06 -16.12
CA ARG A 67 -4.07 -20.51 -16.78
C ARG A 67 -5.23 -20.28 -15.80
N VAL A 68 -5.43 -21.20 -14.86
CA VAL A 68 -6.48 -21.08 -13.83
C VAL A 68 -6.11 -19.99 -12.84
N ARG A 69 -4.82 -19.81 -12.50
CA ARG A 69 -4.35 -18.69 -11.67
C ARG A 69 -4.62 -17.34 -12.34
N ASN A 70 -4.33 -17.21 -13.64
CA ASN A 70 -4.60 -15.98 -14.38
C ASN A 70 -6.11 -15.70 -14.47
N LEU A 71 -6.91 -16.71 -14.82
CA LEU A 71 -8.38 -16.56 -14.89
C LEU A 71 -8.99 -16.22 -13.53
N ALA A 72 -8.48 -16.79 -12.45
CA ALA A 72 -8.91 -16.47 -11.10
C ALA A 72 -8.46 -15.06 -10.66
N THR A 73 -7.28 -14.59 -11.10
CA THR A 73 -6.82 -13.21 -10.90
C THR A 73 -7.78 -12.22 -11.57
N VAL A 74 -8.15 -12.48 -12.84
CA VAL A 74 -9.12 -11.66 -13.57
C VAL A 74 -10.49 -11.70 -12.92
N GLY A 75 -10.95 -12.88 -12.49
CA GLY A 75 -12.22 -13.05 -11.77
C GLY A 75 -12.24 -12.29 -10.44
N PHE A 76 -11.15 -12.32 -9.68
CA PHE A 76 -11.01 -11.58 -8.43
C PHE A 76 -11.07 -10.05 -8.67
N ILE A 77 -10.40 -9.54 -9.70
CA ILE A 77 -10.47 -8.13 -10.09
C ILE A 77 -11.90 -7.74 -10.46
N LEU A 78 -12.59 -8.54 -11.28
CA LEU A 78 -13.99 -8.28 -11.65
C LEU A 78 -14.91 -8.24 -10.42
N ILE A 79 -14.81 -9.21 -9.52
CA ILE A 79 -15.64 -9.27 -8.30
C ILE A 79 -15.38 -8.06 -7.40
N THR A 80 -14.11 -7.72 -7.16
CA THR A 80 -13.74 -6.57 -6.31
C THR A 80 -14.20 -5.24 -6.92
N VAL A 81 -14.13 -5.07 -8.25
CA VAL A 81 -14.66 -3.91 -8.95
C VAL A 81 -16.18 -3.82 -8.82
N VAL A 82 -16.91 -4.93 -9.00
CA VAL A 82 -18.37 -4.96 -8.85
C VAL A 82 -18.78 -4.58 -7.42
N VAL A 83 -18.11 -5.14 -6.42
CA VAL A 83 -18.36 -4.80 -5.00
C VAL A 83 -18.05 -3.33 -4.73
N TYR A 84 -16.96 -2.79 -5.28
CA TYR A 84 -16.59 -1.39 -5.14
C TYR A 84 -17.67 -0.45 -5.72
N VAL A 85 -18.15 -0.73 -6.94
CA VAL A 85 -19.21 0.05 -7.60
C VAL A 85 -20.53 -0.03 -6.81
N MET A 86 -20.86 -1.19 -6.26
CA MET A 86 -22.05 -1.40 -5.44
C MET A 86 -21.99 -0.64 -4.10
N TRP A 87 -20.79 -0.47 -3.51
CA TRP A 87 -20.64 0.14 -2.18
C TRP A 87 -20.66 1.67 -2.20
N GLY A 88 -20.30 2.30 -3.31
CA GLY A 88 -20.43 3.75 -3.53
C GLY A 88 -19.70 4.66 -2.52
N LYS A 89 -18.77 4.14 -1.71
CA LYS A 89 -18.05 4.93 -0.70
C LYS A 89 -17.01 5.86 -1.33
N PRO A 90 -16.76 7.03 -0.73
CA PRO A 90 -15.76 7.96 -1.24
C PRO A 90 -14.38 7.30 -1.30
N PRO A 91 -13.67 7.39 -2.44
CA PRO A 91 -12.39 6.71 -2.63
C PRO A 91 -11.34 7.16 -1.61
N ALA A 92 -11.39 8.42 -1.19
CA ALA A 92 -10.48 8.97 -0.19
C ALA A 92 -10.57 8.22 1.16
N ALA A 93 -11.77 7.91 1.64
CA ALA A 93 -11.95 7.19 2.90
C ALA A 93 -11.43 5.75 2.81
N LEU A 94 -11.67 5.07 1.68
CA LEU A 94 -11.15 3.74 1.42
C LEU A 94 -9.62 3.73 1.31
N LEU A 95 -9.03 4.76 0.68
CA LEU A 95 -7.59 4.93 0.56
C LEU A 95 -6.93 5.20 1.92
N VAL A 96 -7.52 6.06 2.75
CA VAL A 96 -7.03 6.33 4.11
C VAL A 96 -7.12 5.08 4.98
N PHE A 97 -8.24 4.35 4.91
CA PHE A 97 -8.40 3.09 5.62
C PHE A 97 -7.40 2.03 5.14
N ALA A 98 -7.25 1.85 3.83
CA ALA A 98 -6.28 0.92 3.25
C ALA A 98 -4.83 1.30 3.62
N GLY A 99 -4.50 2.59 3.63
CA GLY A 99 -3.21 3.10 4.09
C GLY A 99 -2.96 2.82 5.57
N GLY A 100 -3.95 2.99 6.43
CA GLY A 100 -3.87 2.62 7.85
C GLY A 100 -3.69 1.12 8.06
N PHE A 101 -4.44 0.30 7.31
CA PHE A 101 -4.30 -1.16 7.36
C PHE A 101 -2.91 -1.63 6.85
N ASN A 102 -2.40 -1.02 5.78
CA ASN A 102 -1.05 -1.28 5.28
C ASN A 102 0.03 -0.83 6.29
N GLY A 103 -0.16 0.32 6.93
CA GLY A 103 0.71 0.80 8.01
C GLY A 103 0.76 -0.15 9.22
N LEU A 104 -0.31 -0.92 9.46
CA LEU A 104 -0.37 -1.94 10.51
C LEU A 104 0.16 -3.30 10.04
N ILE A 105 0.03 -3.66 8.75
CA ILE A 105 0.51 -4.94 8.23
C ILE A 105 2.04 -5.00 8.19
N LEU A 106 2.71 -3.86 7.98
CA LEU A 106 4.17 -3.73 8.00
C LEU A 106 4.81 -4.17 9.33
N PRO A 107 4.47 -3.60 10.50
CA PRO A 107 5.03 -4.01 11.78
C PRO A 107 4.64 -5.45 12.15
N LEU A 108 3.43 -5.90 11.78
CA LEU A 108 3.04 -7.31 11.96
C LEU A 108 3.93 -8.25 11.15
N GLY A 109 4.12 -7.99 9.86
CA GLY A 109 5.00 -8.79 9.01
C GLY A 109 6.45 -8.80 9.53
N LEU A 110 6.99 -7.64 9.87
CA LEU A 110 8.35 -7.52 10.42
C LEU A 110 8.52 -8.25 11.75
N SER A 111 7.51 -8.22 12.63
CA SER A 111 7.53 -8.97 13.90
C SER A 111 7.59 -10.48 13.69
N ILE A 112 6.84 -11.00 12.70
CA ILE A 112 6.87 -12.41 12.32
C ILE A 112 8.24 -12.77 11.74
N PHE A 113 8.80 -11.93 10.87
CA PHE A 113 10.14 -12.15 10.32
C PHE A 113 11.23 -12.13 11.39
N MET A 114 11.16 -11.21 12.36
CA MET A 114 12.07 -11.20 13.51
C MET A 114 11.91 -12.46 14.38
N TYR A 115 10.69 -12.91 14.62
CA TYR A 115 10.44 -14.15 15.36
C TYR A 115 11.04 -15.37 14.65
N VAL A 116 10.88 -15.48 13.33
CA VAL A 116 11.50 -16.54 12.53
C VAL A 116 13.02 -16.43 12.54
N GLY A 117 13.57 -15.24 12.32
CA GLY A 117 15.02 -15.01 12.33
C GLY A 117 15.69 -15.30 13.68
N TRP A 118 14.97 -15.14 14.79
CA TRP A 118 15.49 -15.41 16.13
C TRP A 118 15.27 -16.87 16.58
N ARG A 119 14.09 -17.44 16.31
CA ARG A 119 13.64 -18.71 16.93
C ARG A 119 13.54 -19.88 15.95
N ARG A 120 13.59 -19.63 14.65
CA ARG A 120 13.57 -20.65 13.58
C ARG A 120 14.65 -20.38 12.53
N SER A 121 15.89 -20.16 12.97
CA SER A 121 17.07 -20.21 12.08
C SER A 121 17.22 -21.57 11.38
N ASP A 122 16.55 -22.59 11.90
CA ASP A 122 16.45 -23.94 11.35
C ASP A 122 15.77 -24.00 9.96
N MET A 123 14.97 -22.99 9.59
CA MET A 123 14.37 -22.89 8.24
C MET A 123 15.27 -22.15 7.23
N MET A 124 16.51 -21.81 7.63
CA MET A 124 17.41 -20.94 6.85
C MET A 124 18.60 -21.71 6.23
N ASP A 125 18.53 -23.03 6.19
CA ASP A 125 19.47 -23.91 5.48
C ASP A 125 20.96 -23.61 5.78
N GLY A 126 21.27 -23.35 7.06
CA GLY A 126 22.63 -23.05 7.54
C GLY A 126 23.04 -21.57 7.54
N TYR A 127 22.19 -20.66 7.05
CA TYR A 127 22.51 -19.22 7.01
C TYR A 127 22.40 -18.58 8.40
N HIS A 128 23.55 -18.31 9.02
CA HIS A 128 23.63 -17.58 10.27
C HIS A 128 23.34 -16.10 10.01
N TYR A 129 22.15 -15.65 10.38
CA TYR A 129 21.82 -14.24 10.23
C TYR A 129 22.73 -13.38 11.11
N PRO A 130 23.38 -12.34 10.55
CA PRO A 130 24.27 -11.48 11.34
C PRO A 130 23.47 -10.81 12.45
N ARG A 131 23.91 -11.01 13.70
CA ARG A 131 23.23 -10.52 14.91
C ARG A 131 22.96 -9.01 14.87
N TRP A 132 23.80 -8.24 14.18
CA TRP A 132 23.59 -6.80 14.01
C TRP A 132 22.37 -6.46 13.15
N LEU A 133 22.06 -7.27 12.14
CA LEU A 133 20.87 -7.08 11.29
C LEU A 133 19.57 -7.48 12.03
N LEU A 134 19.65 -8.46 12.93
CA LEU A 134 18.57 -8.77 13.87
C LEU A 134 18.32 -7.61 14.83
N VAL A 135 19.37 -7.01 15.41
CA VAL A 135 19.25 -5.86 16.30
C VAL A 135 18.65 -4.65 15.57
N LEU A 136 19.14 -4.34 14.37
CA LEU A 136 18.54 -3.28 13.53
C LEU A 136 17.09 -3.59 13.17
N GLY A 137 16.77 -4.84 12.84
CA GLY A 137 15.41 -5.29 12.54
C GLY A 137 14.46 -5.18 13.72
N VAL A 138 14.91 -5.47 14.94
CA VAL A 138 14.14 -5.24 16.17
C VAL A 138 13.93 -3.75 16.42
N LEU A 139 14.97 -2.92 16.23
CA LEU A 139 14.87 -1.47 16.35
C LEU A 139 13.87 -0.88 15.35
N THR A 140 13.93 -1.26 14.08
CA THR A 140 12.98 -0.82 13.06
C THR A 140 11.58 -1.36 13.33
N CYS A 141 11.44 -2.56 13.90
CA CYS A 141 10.14 -3.10 14.32
C CYS A 141 9.51 -2.31 15.46
N LEU A 142 10.28 -1.96 16.48
CA LEU A 142 9.82 -1.10 17.57
C LEU A 142 9.45 0.30 17.06
N LEU A 143 10.26 0.87 16.18
CA LEU A 143 9.97 2.17 15.57
C LEU A 143 8.72 2.12 14.69
N SER A 144 8.53 1.06 13.92
CA SER A 144 7.36 0.86 13.05
C SER A 144 6.09 0.69 13.89
N TRP A 145 6.15 -0.03 15.01
CA TRP A 145 5.04 -0.13 15.96
C TRP A 145 4.70 1.22 16.61
N TYR A 146 5.73 1.97 17.01
CA TYR A 146 5.53 3.33 17.55
C TYR A 146 4.85 4.24 16.52
N MET A 147 5.33 4.26 15.27
CA MET A 147 4.72 5.02 14.19
C MET A 147 3.31 4.54 13.85
N ALA A 148 3.06 3.22 13.85
CA ALA A 148 1.76 2.65 13.58
C ALA A 148 0.72 3.05 14.64
N PHE A 149 1.07 3.03 15.94
CA PHE A 149 0.18 3.52 17.00
C PHE A 149 -0.11 5.02 16.88
N LYS A 150 0.92 5.82 16.63
CA LYS A 150 0.81 7.28 16.46
C LYS A 150 -0.04 7.64 15.23
N SER A 151 0.14 6.91 14.13
CA SER A 151 -0.57 7.12 12.88
C SER A 151 -2.01 6.59 12.93
N ALA A 152 -2.25 5.45 13.58
CA ALA A 152 -3.60 4.90 13.75
C ALA A 152 -4.50 5.89 14.52
N GLY A 153 -4.01 6.48 15.62
CA GLY A 153 -4.74 7.50 16.36
C GLY A 153 -5.10 8.73 15.51
N ALA A 154 -4.17 9.20 14.68
CA ALA A 154 -4.42 10.31 13.75
C ALA A 154 -5.42 9.94 12.65
N ILE A 155 -5.33 8.73 12.10
CA ILE A 155 -6.22 8.23 11.04
C ILE A 155 -7.65 8.05 11.54
N PHE A 156 -7.86 7.47 12.73
CA PHE A 156 -9.19 7.34 13.33
C PHE A 156 -9.78 8.70 13.72
N ALA A 157 -8.95 9.66 14.16
CA ALA A 157 -9.39 11.03 14.39
C ALA A 157 -9.83 11.73 13.09
N PHE A 158 -9.13 11.51 11.97
CA PHE A 158 -9.53 12.01 10.65
C PHE A 158 -10.82 11.37 10.13
N ILE A 159 -11.04 10.07 10.36
CA ILE A 159 -12.27 9.37 9.95
C ILE A 159 -13.48 9.79 10.82
N ASN A 160 -13.26 10.14 12.08
CA ASN A 160 -14.34 10.59 12.99
C ASN A 160 -14.65 12.10 12.85
N ALA A 161 -13.77 12.86 12.20
CA ALA A 161 -13.93 14.29 11.93
C ALA A 161 -14.41 14.60 10.50
N ALA A 162 -14.47 13.58 9.62
CA ALA A 162 -15.01 13.64 8.26
C ALA A 162 -16.41 13.03 8.21
#